data_AF-A0A7C4YP81-F1
#
_entry.id   AF-A0A7C4YP81-F1
#
_cell.length_a   1.000
_cell.length_b   1.000
_cell.length_c   1.000
_cell.angle_alpha   90.00
_cell.angle_beta   90.00
_cell.angle_gamma   90.00
#
_symmetry.space_group_name_H-M   'P 1'
#
loop_
_entity.id
_entity.type
_entity.pdbx_description
1 polymer ?
#
loop_
_entity_poly.entity_id
_entity_poly.type
_entity_poly.pdbx_seq_one_letter_code
_entity_poly.pdbx_strand_id
1 'polypeptide(L)'
;MSNYNMNDFGAVGDEKTINTEAIQRAIDTASKNGGGRVIFERGIYQTGSFILKSNVELYLEHGCKISGSPDLNDYREMEGEGFAMDTIEPKKEITKHALILASGAENISIRGYGEINGNGLAFYRDSRFDPKQNKFEKP
;
A
#
# COMPACT_ATOMS: atom_id res chain seq x y z
N MET A 1 17.80 12.34 -9.81
CA MET A 1 16.62 11.96 -9.01
C MET A 1 17.06 11.92 -7.55
N SER A 2 16.37 12.65 -6.67
CA SER A 2 16.70 12.69 -5.23
C SER A 2 16.25 11.40 -4.54
N ASN A 3 16.94 10.99 -3.48
CA ASN A 3 16.63 9.78 -2.72
C ASN A 3 16.10 10.15 -1.32
N TYR A 4 15.09 9.40 -0.87
CA TYR A 4 14.41 9.56 0.41
C TYR A 4 14.36 8.19 1.09
N ASN A 5 15.28 7.90 2.00
CA ASN A 5 15.32 6.60 2.68
C ASN A 5 14.28 6.55 3.78
N MET A 6 13.54 5.44 3.89
CA MET A 6 12.45 5.33 4.87
C MET A 6 12.88 5.52 6.33
N ASN A 7 14.11 5.13 6.67
CA ASN A 7 14.65 5.32 8.03
C ASN A 7 14.76 6.81 8.41
N ASP A 8 15.04 7.70 7.45
CA ASP A 8 15.12 9.15 7.67
C ASP A 8 13.75 9.78 7.99
N PHE A 9 12.67 9.08 7.65
CA PHE A 9 11.28 9.48 7.92
C PHE A 9 10.67 8.78 9.14
N GLY A 10 11.47 8.00 9.86
CA GLY A 10 11.08 7.26 11.06
C GLY A 10 10.40 5.93 10.79
N ALA A 11 10.50 5.37 9.58
CA ALA A 11 9.99 4.04 9.32
C ALA A 11 10.93 2.98 9.93
N VAL A 12 10.36 1.88 10.39
CA VAL A 12 11.07 0.75 10.99
C VAL A 12 10.62 -0.55 10.32
N GLY A 13 11.58 -1.26 9.73
CA GLY A 13 11.36 -2.51 9.00
C GLY A 13 11.33 -3.75 9.89
N ASP A 14 10.61 -3.71 11.02
CA ASP A 14 10.61 -4.74 12.08
C ASP A 14 9.38 -5.66 12.12
N GLU A 15 8.51 -5.60 11.11
CA GLU A 15 7.23 -6.33 11.03
C GLU A 15 6.20 -5.97 12.11
N LYS A 16 6.47 -4.99 12.97
CA LYS A 16 5.59 -4.64 14.11
C LYS A 16 5.14 -3.19 14.08
N THR A 17 6.01 -2.31 13.63
CA THR A 17 5.74 -0.88 13.54
C THR A 17 4.81 -0.60 12.36
N ILE A 18 3.71 0.12 12.61
CA ILE A 18 2.86 0.64 11.54
C ILE A 18 3.52 1.89 10.95
N ASN A 19 3.93 1.79 9.69
CA ASN A 19 4.77 2.78 9.00
C ASN A 19 3.98 3.77 8.14
N THR A 20 2.65 3.72 8.16
CA THR A 20 1.76 4.47 7.25
C THR A 20 2.11 5.97 7.18
N GLU A 21 2.30 6.60 8.34
CA GLU A 21 2.63 8.03 8.38
C GLU A 21 4.04 8.35 7.87
N ALA A 22 5.03 7.50 8.21
CA ALA A 22 6.40 7.70 7.77
C ALA A 22 6.50 7.58 6.24
N ILE A 23 5.84 6.58 5.67
CA ILE A 23 5.74 6.37 4.23
C ILE A 23 5.06 7.57 3.56
N GLN A 24 3.92 8.03 4.09
CA GLN A 24 3.22 9.18 3.52
C GLN A 24 4.06 10.46 3.58
N ARG A 25 4.71 10.76 4.71
CA ARG A 25 5.60 11.92 4.84
C ARG A 25 6.72 11.90 3.82
N ALA A 26 7.31 10.74 3.55
CA ALA A 26 8.38 10.62 2.57
C ALA A 26 7.89 10.85 1.14
N ILE A 27 6.75 10.27 0.77
CA ILE A 27 6.11 10.48 -0.54
C ILE A 27 5.75 11.95 -0.74
N ASP A 28 5.13 12.57 0.26
CA ASP A 28 4.72 13.97 0.20
C ASP A 28 5.93 14.90 0.08
N THR A 29 7.00 14.62 0.83
CA THR A 29 8.26 15.38 0.76
C THR A 29 8.91 15.22 -0.62
N ALA A 30 8.98 14.00 -1.13
CA ALA A 30 9.57 13.72 -2.44
C ALA A 30 8.82 14.46 -3.56
N SER A 31 7.48 14.34 -3.57
CA SER A 31 6.65 15.01 -4.57
C SER A 31 6.72 16.54 -4.47
N LYS A 32 6.65 17.10 -3.25
CA LYS A 32 6.76 18.54 -3.01
C LYS A 32 8.09 19.12 -3.50
N ASN A 33 9.15 18.34 -3.47
CA ASN A 33 10.49 18.73 -3.94
C ASN A 33 10.72 18.45 -5.44
N GLY A 34 9.65 18.23 -6.22
CA GLY A 34 9.73 18.01 -7.66
C GLY A 34 9.93 16.55 -8.07
N GLY A 35 9.77 15.61 -7.13
CA GLY A 35 9.88 14.18 -7.36
C GLY A 35 11.13 13.56 -6.76
N GLY A 36 11.19 12.23 -6.81
CA GLY A 36 12.29 11.47 -6.24
C GLY A 36 11.96 10.01 -6.02
N ARG A 37 12.97 9.30 -5.51
CA ARG A 37 12.89 7.89 -5.15
C ARG A 37 12.74 7.75 -3.64
N VAL A 38 11.63 7.16 -3.23
CA VAL A 38 11.37 6.69 -1.88
C VAL A 38 11.93 5.27 -1.76
N ILE A 39 12.95 5.09 -0.92
CA ILE A 39 13.73 3.85 -0.81
C ILE A 39 13.36 3.09 0.46
N PHE A 40 12.88 1.87 0.28
CA PHE A 40 12.72 0.90 1.35
C PHE A 40 13.92 -0.06 1.34
N GLU A 41 14.70 -0.01 2.41
CA GLU A 41 15.83 -0.92 2.62
C GLU A 41 15.33 -2.33 3.00
N ARG A 42 16.24 -3.28 3.19
CA ARG A 42 15.90 -4.61 3.70
C ARG A 42 15.15 -4.52 5.03
N GLY A 43 13.99 -5.16 5.11
CA GLY A 43 13.14 -5.14 6.30
C GLY A 43 11.68 -5.43 5.96
N ILE A 44 10.83 -5.52 6.98
CA ILE A 44 9.39 -5.72 6.82
C ILE A 44 8.67 -4.48 7.35
N TYR A 45 8.09 -3.72 6.44
CA TYR A 45 7.39 -2.48 6.76
C TYR A 45 5.89 -2.74 6.74
N GLN A 46 5.30 -2.92 7.92
CA GLN A 46 3.85 -2.98 8.03
C GLN A 46 3.24 -1.60 7.77
N THR A 47 2.15 -1.53 7.02
CA THR A 47 1.47 -0.28 6.68
C THR A 47 0.00 -0.50 6.37
N GLY A 48 -0.80 0.51 6.67
CA GLY A 48 -2.12 0.71 6.10
C GLY A 48 -2.05 1.40 4.73
N SER A 49 -3.14 2.05 4.34
CA SER A 49 -3.25 2.76 3.07
C SER A 49 -2.33 3.98 3.00
N PHE A 50 -1.55 4.10 1.94
CA PHE A 50 -0.82 5.32 1.60
C PHE A 50 -1.04 5.75 0.15
N ILE A 51 -0.87 7.03 -0.12
CA ILE A 51 -1.20 7.67 -1.40
C ILE A 51 0.10 8.05 -2.12
N LEU A 52 0.36 7.42 -3.25
CA LEU A 52 1.36 7.82 -4.22
C LEU A 52 1.00 9.16 -4.88
N LYS A 53 2.03 9.98 -5.06
CA LYS A 53 1.95 11.33 -5.63
C LYS A 53 2.79 11.42 -6.89
N SER A 54 2.54 12.45 -7.71
CA SER A 54 3.24 12.62 -8.98
C SER A 54 4.76 12.68 -8.80
N ASN A 55 5.47 12.14 -9.79
CA ASN A 55 6.94 12.13 -9.87
C ASN A 55 7.65 11.33 -8.76
N VAL A 56 6.94 10.43 -8.09
CA VAL A 56 7.51 9.57 -7.03
C VAL A 56 7.72 8.14 -7.55
N GLU A 57 8.94 7.65 -7.36
CA GLU A 57 9.30 6.24 -7.50
C GLU A 57 9.36 5.57 -6.13
N LEU A 58 8.63 4.48 -5.92
CA LEU A 58 8.91 3.55 -4.82
C LEU A 58 9.98 2.57 -5.28
N TYR A 59 11.04 2.43 -4.49
CA TYR A 59 12.10 1.47 -4.75
C TYR A 59 12.25 0.54 -3.55
N LEU A 60 11.88 -0.73 -3.75
CA LEU A 60 11.99 -1.76 -2.72
C LEU A 60 13.28 -2.55 -2.96
N GLU A 61 14.25 -2.43 -2.07
CA GLU A 61 15.50 -3.19 -2.16
C GLU A 61 15.27 -4.69 -2.00
N HIS A 62 16.27 -5.48 -2.36
CA HIS A 62 16.22 -6.92 -2.17
C HIS A 62 16.04 -7.27 -0.69
N GLY A 63 15.02 -8.08 -0.38
CA GLY A 63 14.68 -8.44 1.00
C GLY A 63 13.84 -7.39 1.75
N CYS A 64 13.39 -6.33 1.07
CA CYS A 64 12.30 -5.48 1.55
C CYS A 64 10.96 -6.19 1.34
N LYS A 65 10.07 -6.12 2.33
CA LYS A 65 8.65 -6.46 2.21
C LYS A 65 7.80 -5.30 2.73
N ILE A 66 6.96 -4.72 1.87
CA ILE A 66 5.83 -3.89 2.32
C ILE A 66 4.69 -4.85 2.64
N SER A 67 4.21 -4.86 3.88
CA SER A 67 3.14 -5.75 4.34
C SER A 67 1.92 -4.96 4.74
N GLY A 68 0.74 -5.37 4.28
CA GLY A 68 -0.53 -4.82 4.75
C GLY A 68 -0.72 -5.05 6.25
N SER A 69 -1.21 -4.02 6.95
CA SER A 69 -1.67 -4.16 8.33
C SER A 69 -2.79 -5.21 8.42
N PRO A 70 -2.84 -6.02 9.47
CA PRO A 70 -4.01 -6.88 9.73
C PRO A 70 -5.22 -6.11 10.27
N ASP A 71 -5.09 -4.82 10.63
CA ASP A 71 -6.19 -4.00 11.13
C ASP A 71 -6.82 -3.19 9.98
N LEU A 72 -8.12 -3.40 9.75
CA LEU A 72 -8.87 -2.69 8.71
C LEU A 72 -8.92 -1.17 8.97
N ASN A 73 -8.80 -0.72 10.22
CA ASN A 73 -8.80 0.70 10.58
C ASN A 73 -7.56 1.46 10.06
N ASP A 74 -6.48 0.75 9.72
CA ASP A 74 -5.29 1.35 9.12
C ASP A 74 -5.51 1.72 7.64
N TYR A 75 -6.61 1.24 7.03
CA TYR A 75 -6.91 1.45 5.63
C TYR A 75 -7.90 2.59 5.44
N ARG A 76 -7.52 3.53 4.58
CA ARG A 76 -8.41 4.62 4.16
C ARG A 76 -9.47 4.07 3.22
N GLU A 77 -10.67 4.64 3.29
CA GLU A 77 -11.67 4.42 2.25
C GLU A 77 -11.21 5.11 0.95
N MET A 78 -11.39 4.44 -0.18
CA MET A 78 -11.09 5.02 -1.49
C MET A 78 -12.15 6.07 -1.84
N GLU A 79 -11.71 7.30 -2.08
CA GLU A 79 -12.56 8.42 -2.53
C GLU A 79 -12.14 8.85 -3.95
N GLY A 80 -13.09 8.98 -4.89
CA GLY A 80 -12.84 9.55 -6.23
C GLY A 80 -13.73 9.06 -7.37
N GLU A 81 -13.81 9.85 -8.44
CA GLU A 81 -14.48 9.49 -9.70
C GLU A 81 -13.80 8.25 -10.33
N GLY A 82 -14.57 7.21 -10.66
CA GLY A 82 -14.07 5.95 -11.19
C GLY A 82 -13.99 4.79 -10.18
N PHE A 83 -13.97 5.09 -8.87
CA PHE A 83 -14.18 4.09 -7.81
C PHE A 83 -15.68 3.95 -7.48
N ALA A 84 -16.50 4.02 -8.52
CA ALA A 84 -17.95 4.21 -8.52
C ALA A 84 -18.71 3.27 -7.56
N MET A 85 -18.85 3.72 -6.30
CA MET A 85 -19.65 3.05 -5.28
C MET A 85 -21.16 3.12 -5.58
N ASP A 86 -21.60 4.13 -6.34
CA ASP A 86 -23.02 4.49 -6.43
C ASP A 86 -23.63 4.39 -7.84
N THR A 87 -22.84 4.17 -8.91
CA THR A 87 -23.34 4.25 -10.29
C THR A 87 -23.27 2.94 -11.10
N ILE A 88 -22.74 1.85 -10.53
CA ILE A 88 -22.64 0.56 -11.23
C ILE A 88 -23.65 -0.44 -10.63
N GLU A 89 -24.71 -0.75 -11.39
CA GLU A 89 -25.57 -1.90 -11.14
C GLU A 89 -25.03 -3.15 -11.86
N PRO A 90 -25.07 -4.34 -11.23
CA PRO A 90 -25.42 -4.57 -9.83
C PRO A 90 -24.32 -4.02 -8.90
N LYS A 91 -24.69 -3.66 -7.66
CA LYS A 91 -23.81 -3.27 -6.53
C LYS A 91 -22.84 -4.40 -6.14
N LYS A 92 -22.09 -4.93 -7.10
CA LYS A 92 -21.09 -5.99 -6.93
C LYS A 92 -20.12 -5.49 -5.90
N GLU A 93 -19.94 -6.23 -4.81
CA GLU A 93 -18.92 -6.05 -3.78
C GLU A 93 -17.67 -5.33 -4.31
N ILE A 94 -17.64 -4.00 -4.17
CA ILE A 94 -16.54 -3.17 -4.64
C ILE A 94 -15.61 -3.05 -3.44
N THR A 95 -14.35 -3.40 -3.64
CA THR A 95 -13.31 -3.21 -2.63
C THR A 95 -13.28 -1.73 -2.24
N LYS A 96 -13.41 -1.41 -0.95
CA LYS A 96 -13.37 -0.03 -0.42
C LYS A 96 -11.98 0.43 0.02
N HIS A 97 -11.05 -0.51 0.12
CA HIS A 97 -9.73 -0.30 0.69
C HIS A 97 -8.64 -0.79 -0.27
N ALA A 98 -7.53 -0.06 -0.33
CA ALA A 98 -6.34 -0.47 -1.06
C ALA A 98 -5.10 -0.15 -0.23
N LEU A 99 -4.05 -0.97 -0.38
CA LEU A 99 -2.77 -0.73 0.30
C LEU A 99 -2.04 0.49 -0.29
N ILE A 100 -2.02 0.58 -1.63
CA ILE A 100 -1.34 1.66 -2.37
C ILE A 100 -2.38 2.34 -3.26
N LEU A 101 -2.59 3.63 -3.04
CA LEU A 101 -3.50 4.45 -3.84
C LEU A 101 -2.71 5.43 -4.70
N ALA A 102 -3.27 5.79 -5.86
CA ALA A 102 -2.82 6.93 -6.65
C ALA A 102 -4.05 7.58 -7.28
N SER A 103 -4.23 8.88 -7.10
CA SER A 103 -5.36 9.64 -7.66
C SER A 103 -4.85 10.97 -8.21
N GLY A 104 -5.21 11.27 -9.46
CA GLY A 104 -4.73 12.46 -10.17
C GLY A 104 -3.20 12.58 -10.27
N ALA A 105 -2.47 11.46 -10.19
CA ALA A 105 -1.02 11.43 -10.17
C ALA A 105 -0.45 10.99 -11.53
N GLU A 106 0.72 11.52 -11.88
CA GLU A 106 1.45 11.21 -13.11
C GLU A 106 2.91 10.88 -12.82
N ASN A 107 3.58 10.20 -13.75
CA ASN A 107 5.01 9.85 -13.63
C ASN A 107 5.36 9.09 -12.33
N ILE A 108 4.52 8.13 -11.97
CA ILE A 108 4.76 7.24 -10.82
C ILE A 108 5.44 5.95 -11.28
N SER A 109 6.30 5.39 -10.44
CA SER A 109 6.86 4.05 -10.65
C SER A 109 6.97 3.28 -9.34
N ILE A 110 6.85 1.96 -9.44
CA ILE A 110 7.15 1.01 -8.36
C ILE A 110 8.18 0.04 -8.93
N ARG A 111 9.37 -0.01 -8.33
CA ARG A 111 10.50 -0.78 -8.83
C ARG A 111 11.25 -1.46 -7.68
N GLY A 112 12.23 -2.27 -8.07
CA GLY A 112 13.12 -2.96 -7.15
C GLY A 112 12.88 -4.47 -7.17
N TYR A 113 13.42 -5.13 -6.16
CA TYR A 113 13.43 -6.60 -6.03
C TYR A 113 12.72 -7.08 -4.75
N GLY A 114 12.14 -6.15 -3.99
CA GLY A 114 11.34 -6.48 -2.81
C GLY A 114 9.91 -6.94 -3.13
N GLU A 115 9.17 -7.24 -2.08
CA GLU A 115 7.82 -7.78 -2.11
C GLU A 115 6.79 -6.74 -1.66
N ILE A 116 5.63 -6.73 -2.31
CA ILE A 116 4.42 -6.07 -1.80
C ILE A 116 3.43 -7.17 -1.46
N ASN A 117 3.13 -7.30 -0.17
CA ASN A 117 2.22 -8.31 0.36
C ASN A 117 0.99 -7.61 0.97
N GLY A 118 -0.17 -7.80 0.34
CA GLY A 118 -1.42 -7.20 0.83
C GLY A 118 -1.92 -7.75 2.18
N ASN A 119 -1.31 -8.83 2.69
CA ASN A 119 -1.71 -9.52 3.91
C ASN A 119 -3.20 -9.92 3.95
N GLY A 120 -3.76 -10.27 2.77
CA GLY A 120 -5.21 -10.44 2.59
C GLY A 120 -5.83 -11.50 3.52
N LEU A 121 -5.08 -12.57 3.83
CA LEU A 121 -5.55 -13.64 4.72
C LEU A 121 -5.89 -13.16 6.14
N ALA A 122 -5.31 -12.05 6.60
CA ALA A 122 -5.64 -11.47 7.90
C ALA A 122 -7.13 -11.07 8.03
N PHE A 123 -7.80 -10.80 6.90
CA PHE A 123 -9.21 -10.37 6.86
C PHE A 123 -10.21 -11.53 6.71
N TYR A 124 -9.73 -12.76 6.53
CA TYR A 124 -10.56 -13.96 6.39
C TYR A 124 -10.54 -14.75 7.70
N ARG A 125 -11.33 -14.31 8.70
CA ARG A 125 -11.50 -15.05 9.97
C ARG A 125 -12.36 -16.29 9.70
N ASP A 126 -11.87 -17.47 10.03
CA ASP A 126 -12.55 -18.78 9.92
C ASP A 126 -12.87 -19.30 8.50
N SER A 127 -12.47 -18.59 7.45
CA SER A 127 -12.69 -19.01 6.06
C SER A 127 -11.88 -20.25 5.71
N ARG A 128 -12.54 -21.40 5.58
CA ARG A 128 -11.88 -22.59 5.02
C ARG A 128 -11.55 -22.29 3.55
N PHE A 129 -10.29 -22.51 3.17
CA PHE A 129 -9.93 -22.56 1.77
C PHE A 129 -10.77 -23.65 1.09
N ASP A 130 -11.54 -23.29 0.06
CA ASP A 130 -12.22 -24.26 -0.80
C ASP A 130 -11.29 -24.61 -1.97
N PRO A 131 -10.59 -25.77 -1.93
CA PRO A 131 -9.69 -26.18 -3.00
C PRO A 131 -10.41 -26.47 -4.32
N LYS A 132 -11.73 -26.68 -4.31
CA LYS A 132 -12.51 -26.91 -5.55
C LYS A 132 -12.81 -25.60 -6.28
N GLN A 133 -12.86 -24.49 -5.56
CA GLN A 133 -13.16 -23.16 -6.10
C GLN A 133 -11.92 -22.26 -6.19
N ASN A 134 -10.80 -22.67 -5.60
CA ASN A 134 -9.60 -21.86 -5.40
C ASN A 134 -9.94 -20.50 -4.75
N LYS A 135 -10.82 -20.53 -3.74
CA LYS A 135 -11.34 -19.33 -3.06
C LYS A 135 -11.35 -19.53 -1.56
N PHE A 136 -11.18 -18.44 -0.82
CA PHE A 136 -11.51 -18.36 0.60
C PHE A 136 -12.99 -18.00 0.72
N GLU A 137 -13.70 -18.63 1.66
CA GLU A 137 -15.08 -18.23 2.01
C GLU A 137 -15.06 -16.77 2.46
N LYS A 138 -15.85 -15.90 1.81
CA LYS A 138 -16.00 -14.51 2.25
C LYS A 138 -16.64 -14.51 3.66
N PRO A 139 -16.24 -13.61 4.57
CA PRO A 139 -16.93 -13.44 5.84
C PRO A 139 -18.40 -13.03 5.65
#